data_AF-A0A9W8IDG9-F1
#
_entry.id   AF-A0A9W8IDG9-F1
#
_cell.length_a   1.000
_cell.length_b   1.000
_cell.length_c   1.000
_cell.angle_alpha   90.00
_cell.angle_beta   90.00
_cell.angle_gamma   90.00
#
_symmetry.space_group_name_H-M   'P 1'
#
loop_
_entity.id
_entity.type
_entity.pdbx_description
1 polymer ?
#
loop_
_entity_poly.entity_id
_entity_poly.type
_entity_poly.pdbx_seq_one_letter_code
_entity_poly.pdbx_strand_id
1 'polypeptide(L)'
;MIADMIGDIFNSKTEHKYSFSEWTKESAKESTLYGYFSEFVLFVAQRVKEQHSATDGWRLILPSELSDFKPLDSNTSRRLDVSLFLGDIHDDVAASNVSDYADMFAIVEVKRGNRFGDTVNALSQLFVYSTDIYRTQLNRRFLWGLTICATDVCAEVIVHDKVLVSSIMDVRTAEGRKQLVSLLVHWSACSTERLGYDPSIRRREPEEGSQAVDGQRGVDKIRYDIDCYDDVTKEVRTYKTIRTILEAGCLFGRHTRTIIARPANCDNADTSDGSAQEVVIKDAWARYNADEDGARNEIGLLRTVRETFGTRKLDFIYPKLEVGGTVQVERDDVCIVDTTAAILDTLDADVREALNIPFRAHQHIANTPASHHAVTRAKRVPSHINKHKAV
;
A
#
# COMPACT_ATOMS: atom_id res chain seq x y z
N MET A 1 16.45 2.73 -19.75
CA MET A 1 15.54 3.78 -19.24
C MET A 1 15.73 4.03 -17.74
N ILE A 2 15.20 3.19 -16.83
CA ILE A 2 15.37 3.43 -15.37
C ILE A 2 16.84 3.45 -14.94
N ALA A 3 17.66 2.52 -15.44
CA ALA A 3 19.09 2.46 -15.12
C ALA A 3 19.87 3.71 -15.60
N ASP A 4 19.50 4.26 -16.76
CA ASP A 4 20.10 5.47 -17.32
C ASP A 4 19.72 6.68 -16.46
N MET A 5 18.45 6.77 -16.04
CA MET A 5 17.98 7.82 -15.12
C MET A 5 18.70 7.77 -13.78
N ILE A 6 18.88 6.59 -13.19
CA ILE A 6 19.66 6.46 -11.93
C ILE A 6 21.07 7.00 -12.14
N GLY A 7 21.69 6.70 -13.29
CA GLY A 7 22.98 7.25 -13.68
C GLY A 7 22.97 8.77 -13.78
N ASP A 8 21.97 9.36 -14.44
CA ASP A 8 21.85 10.80 -14.66
C ASP A 8 21.58 11.57 -13.36
N ILE A 9 20.69 11.04 -12.51
CA ILE A 9 20.40 11.62 -11.19
C ILE A 9 21.65 11.61 -10.32
N PHE A 10 22.37 10.49 -10.30
CA PHE A 10 23.58 10.32 -9.51
C PHE A 10 24.72 11.24 -9.98
N ASN A 11 24.85 11.45 -11.29
CA ASN A 11 25.91 12.26 -11.89
C ASN A 11 25.56 13.75 -12.04
N SER A 12 24.35 14.15 -11.65
CA SER A 12 23.89 15.51 -11.82
C SER A 12 24.70 16.50 -10.98
N LYS A 13 25.11 17.61 -11.62
CA LYS A 13 25.91 18.69 -11.01
C LYS A 13 25.09 19.85 -10.44
N THR A 14 23.76 19.78 -10.47
CA THR A 14 22.92 20.86 -9.92
C THR A 14 23.19 21.04 -8.43
N GLU A 15 23.41 22.29 -8.03
CA GLU A 15 23.68 22.68 -6.65
C GLU A 15 22.49 22.30 -5.76
N HIS A 16 22.71 21.27 -4.93
CA HIS A 16 21.84 20.96 -3.82
C HIS A 16 21.95 22.04 -2.76
N LYS A 17 20.85 22.39 -2.10
CA LYS A 17 20.89 23.21 -0.88
C LYS A 17 21.70 22.53 0.22
N TYR A 18 21.72 21.18 0.22
CA TYR A 18 22.59 20.37 1.07
C TYR A 18 23.23 19.24 0.26
N SER A 19 24.56 19.17 0.26
CA SER A 19 25.26 18.06 -0.41
C SER A 19 25.26 16.81 0.47
N PHE A 20 25.38 15.61 -0.13
CA PHE A 20 25.63 14.38 0.63
C PHE A 20 26.81 14.52 1.62
N SER A 21 27.78 15.37 1.32
CA SER A 21 28.90 15.65 2.22
C SER A 21 28.48 16.24 3.56
N GLU A 22 27.32 16.90 3.62
CA GLU A 22 26.76 17.49 4.85
C GLU A 22 26.01 16.48 5.70
N TRP A 23 25.28 15.55 5.07
CA TRP A 23 24.70 14.39 5.77
C TRP A 23 25.81 13.57 6.45
N THR A 24 26.96 13.42 5.81
CA THR A 24 28.06 12.60 6.34
C THR A 24 28.87 13.24 7.48
N LYS A 25 28.52 14.45 7.94
CA LYS A 25 29.23 15.11 9.06
C LYS A 25 28.85 14.44 10.38
N GLU A 26 29.85 13.85 11.07
CA GLU A 26 29.70 13.12 12.34
C GLU A 26 29.05 13.92 13.49
N SER A 27 28.95 15.25 13.36
CA SER A 27 28.38 16.15 14.36
C SER A 27 26.91 16.55 14.14
N ALA A 28 26.25 16.02 13.11
CA ALA A 28 24.85 16.34 12.84
C ALA A 28 23.95 15.93 14.02
N LYS A 29 23.02 16.81 14.40
CA LYS A 29 21.93 16.47 15.33
C LYS A 29 20.94 15.58 14.59
N GLU A 30 20.19 14.74 15.32
CA GLU A 30 19.14 13.88 14.75
C GLU A 30 18.16 14.70 13.90
N SER A 31 17.72 15.85 14.42
CA SER A 31 16.82 16.76 13.69
C SER A 31 17.39 17.36 12.41
N THR A 32 18.72 17.40 12.26
CA THR A 32 19.36 17.84 11.02
C THR A 32 19.27 16.76 9.94
N LEU A 33 19.32 15.48 10.33
CA LEU A 33 19.22 14.36 9.41
C LEU A 33 17.83 14.31 8.73
N TYR A 34 16.77 14.70 9.43
CA TYR A 34 15.42 14.81 8.85
C TYR A 34 15.43 15.72 7.62
N GLY A 35 15.99 16.93 7.77
CA GLY A 35 16.06 17.93 6.71
C GLY A 35 16.92 17.46 5.53
N TYR A 36 18.07 16.84 5.80
CA TYR A 36 18.92 16.29 4.73
C TYR A 36 18.21 15.19 3.93
N PHE A 37 17.51 14.29 4.61
CA PHE A 37 16.76 13.24 3.94
C PHE A 37 15.60 13.81 3.12
N SER A 38 14.79 14.71 3.68
CA SER A 38 13.65 15.32 2.97
C SER A 38 14.09 16.09 1.72
N GLU A 39 15.14 16.92 1.83
CA GLU A 39 15.68 17.68 0.69
C GLU A 39 16.25 16.73 -0.39
N PHE A 40 16.86 15.62 0.02
CA PHE A 40 17.31 14.59 -0.91
C PHE A 40 16.15 13.90 -1.64
N VAL A 41 15.05 13.59 -0.95
CA VAL A 41 13.85 13.03 -1.57
C VAL A 41 13.27 14.01 -2.59
N LEU A 42 13.14 15.30 -2.24
CA LEU A 42 12.66 16.34 -3.16
C LEU A 42 13.54 16.47 -4.40
N PHE A 43 14.86 16.39 -4.24
CA PHE A 43 15.78 16.38 -5.37
C PHE A 43 15.49 15.21 -6.33
N VAL A 44 15.33 13.99 -5.81
CA VAL A 44 15.02 12.83 -6.66
C VAL A 44 13.65 13.00 -7.32
N ALA A 45 12.64 13.48 -6.60
CA ALA A 45 11.31 13.75 -7.14
C ALA A 45 11.35 14.78 -8.28
N GLN A 46 12.11 15.87 -8.12
CA GLN A 46 12.32 16.88 -9.16
C GLN A 46 12.91 16.26 -10.43
N ARG A 47 13.89 15.38 -10.28
CA ARG A 47 14.50 14.69 -11.42
C ARG A 47 13.56 13.72 -12.12
N VAL A 48 12.79 12.97 -11.35
CA VAL A 48 11.74 12.11 -11.91
C VAL A 48 10.72 12.94 -12.69
N LYS A 49 10.27 14.07 -12.13
CA LYS A 49 9.32 14.98 -12.80
C LYS A 49 9.87 15.51 -14.12
N GLU A 50 11.09 16.02 -14.14
CA GLU A 50 11.74 16.57 -15.33
C GLU A 50 11.81 15.56 -16.48
N GLN A 51 12.07 14.29 -16.16
CA GLN A 51 12.23 13.23 -17.17
C GLN A 51 10.90 12.58 -17.60
N HIS A 52 9.86 12.65 -16.78
CA HIS A 52 8.61 11.91 -16.98
C HIS A 52 7.32 12.75 -16.95
N SER A 53 7.43 14.09 -17.02
CA SER A 53 6.30 15.03 -16.99
C SER A 53 5.16 14.78 -18.00
N ALA A 54 5.35 13.92 -19.00
CA ALA A 54 4.36 13.56 -20.01
C ALA A 54 3.93 12.08 -20.00
N THR A 55 4.34 11.28 -19.00
CA THR A 55 4.09 9.82 -19.01
C THR A 55 3.09 9.40 -17.94
N ASP A 56 2.00 8.76 -18.36
CA ASP A 56 0.99 8.24 -17.43
C ASP A 56 1.58 7.18 -16.47
N GLY A 57 1.34 7.42 -15.18
CA GLY A 57 1.47 6.49 -14.06
C GLY A 57 2.83 6.36 -13.37
N TRP A 58 3.78 7.23 -13.73
CA TRP A 58 4.82 7.67 -12.79
C TRP A 58 4.21 8.51 -11.68
N ARG A 59 4.86 8.58 -10.52
CA ARG A 59 4.45 9.38 -9.36
C ARG A 59 5.64 10.03 -8.68
N LEU A 60 5.37 11.05 -7.88
CA LEU A 60 6.37 11.67 -7.03
C LEU A 60 6.38 10.99 -5.67
N ILE A 61 7.58 10.80 -5.11
CA ILE A 61 7.75 10.50 -3.68
C ILE A 61 8.09 11.81 -3.00
N LEU A 62 7.22 12.27 -2.11
CA LEU A 62 7.35 13.57 -1.46
C LEU A 62 7.48 13.39 0.06
N PRO A 63 8.41 14.09 0.74
CA PRO A 63 8.50 14.04 2.20
C PRO A 63 7.41 14.91 2.85
N SER A 64 7.12 14.70 4.13
CA SER A 64 6.38 15.66 4.95
C SER A 64 7.14 16.96 5.10
N GLU A 65 6.40 18.07 5.12
CA GLU A 65 6.90 19.40 5.51
C GLU A 65 7.27 19.41 7.00
N LEU A 66 6.49 18.68 7.81
CA LEU A 66 6.76 18.50 9.23
C LEU A 66 7.80 17.39 9.45
N SER A 67 8.63 17.57 10.46
CA SER A 67 9.49 16.53 11.03
C SER A 67 9.31 16.50 12.53
N ASP A 68 9.53 15.33 13.15
CA ASP A 68 9.19 15.08 14.56
C ASP A 68 7.77 15.60 14.86
N PHE A 69 6.74 14.93 14.34
CA PHE A 69 5.36 15.39 14.50
C PHE A 69 4.44 14.26 14.90
N LYS A 70 3.37 14.59 15.60
CA LYS A 70 2.31 13.63 15.92
C LYS A 70 1.27 13.66 14.80
N PRO A 71 0.96 12.52 14.15
CA PRO A 71 -0.12 12.46 13.17
C PRO A 71 -1.47 12.81 13.79
N LEU A 72 -2.34 13.52 13.06
CA LEU A 72 -3.61 14.03 13.62
C LEU A 72 -4.59 12.89 13.93
N ASP A 73 -4.53 11.81 13.16
CA ASP A 73 -5.30 10.58 13.34
C ASP A 73 -4.60 9.56 14.27
N SER A 74 -3.48 9.92 14.92
CA SER A 74 -2.82 9.05 15.89
C SER A 74 -3.52 9.04 17.26
N ASN A 75 -3.78 7.83 17.74
CA ASN A 75 -4.25 7.59 19.11
C ASN A 75 -3.12 7.51 20.15
N THR A 76 -1.86 7.67 19.74
CA THR A 76 -0.70 7.58 20.63
C THR A 76 -0.08 8.96 20.89
N SER A 77 0.82 9.05 21.87
CA SER A 77 1.64 10.25 22.09
C SER A 77 2.91 10.28 21.25
N ARG A 78 3.11 9.27 20.38
CA ARG A 78 4.33 9.12 19.59
C ARG A 78 4.38 10.16 18.47
N ARG A 79 5.60 10.44 18.04
CA ARG A 79 5.93 11.44 17.02
C ARG A 79 6.79 10.76 15.97
N LEU A 80 6.44 10.95 14.70
CA LEU A 80 7.18 10.45 13.56
C LEU A 80 8.30 11.41 13.22
N ASP A 81 9.49 10.88 12.94
CA ASP A 81 10.62 11.69 12.49
C ASP A 81 10.34 12.27 11.09
N VAL A 82 10.10 11.42 10.08
CA VAL A 82 9.73 11.83 8.72
C VAL A 82 8.70 10.86 8.13
N SER A 83 7.80 11.36 7.29
CA SER A 83 6.87 10.54 6.50
C SER A 83 7.02 10.84 5.02
N LEU A 84 6.70 9.86 4.17
CA LEU A 84 6.71 9.97 2.72
C LEU A 84 5.30 9.79 2.17
N PHE A 85 4.99 10.47 1.07
CA PHE A 85 3.70 10.47 0.39
C PHE A 85 3.88 10.18 -1.10
N LEU A 86 2.81 9.69 -1.73
CA LEU A 86 2.72 9.62 -3.19
C LEU A 86 2.03 10.89 -3.70
N GLY A 87 2.69 11.63 -4.59
CA GLY A 87 2.10 12.74 -5.35
C GLY A 87 1.93 12.37 -6.81
N ASP A 88 1.04 13.06 -7.52
CA ASP A 88 0.91 12.91 -8.97
C ASP A 88 2.19 13.44 -9.66
N ILE A 89 2.57 12.86 -10.80
CA ILE A 89 3.74 13.32 -11.57
C ILE A 89 3.60 14.78 -12.04
N HIS A 90 2.37 15.28 -12.13
CA HIS A 90 2.07 16.65 -12.52
C HIS A 90 2.09 17.63 -11.34
N ASP A 91 2.00 17.15 -10.10
CA ASP A 91 2.02 17.98 -8.88
C ASP A 91 3.35 18.72 -8.72
N ASP A 92 3.31 19.89 -8.08
CA ASP A 92 4.52 20.63 -7.73
C ASP A 92 5.42 19.82 -6.80
N VAL A 93 6.74 19.89 -7.05
CA VAL A 93 7.72 19.20 -6.21
C VAL A 93 7.96 20.02 -4.95
N ALA A 94 7.14 19.74 -3.94
CA ALA A 94 7.22 20.37 -2.63
C ALA A 94 6.95 19.34 -1.53
N ALA A 95 7.38 19.67 -0.31
CA ALA A 95 7.04 18.84 0.83
C ALA A 95 5.53 18.86 1.09
N SER A 96 4.96 17.72 1.45
CA SER A 96 3.54 17.58 1.72
C SER A 96 3.19 18.17 3.07
N ASN A 97 2.15 19.01 3.13
CA ASN A 97 1.59 19.54 4.37
C ASN A 97 0.66 18.55 5.08
N VAL A 98 0.50 17.35 4.54
CA VAL A 98 -0.34 16.29 5.11
C VAL A 98 0.37 15.65 6.30
N SER A 99 -0.41 15.32 7.33
CA SER A 99 0.10 14.74 8.57
C SER A 99 -0.76 13.58 9.09
N ASP A 100 -1.73 13.09 8.33
CA ASP A 100 -2.55 11.93 8.70
C ASP A 100 -1.85 10.64 8.29
N TYR A 101 -1.83 9.63 9.15
CA TYR A 101 -1.36 8.28 8.81
C TYR A 101 -2.08 7.75 7.58
N ALA A 102 -3.35 8.09 7.40
CA ALA A 102 -4.14 7.66 6.26
C ALA A 102 -3.56 7.99 4.88
N ASP A 103 -2.74 9.03 4.77
CA ASP A 103 -2.16 9.49 3.51
C ASP A 103 -0.70 9.04 3.34
N MET A 104 -0.04 8.59 4.40
CA MET A 104 1.37 8.23 4.37
C MET A 104 1.62 6.98 3.51
N PHE A 105 2.58 7.07 2.61
CA PHE A 105 3.08 5.96 1.83
C PHE A 105 4.09 5.11 2.61
N ALA A 106 5.09 5.76 3.20
CA ALA A 106 6.15 5.13 3.97
C ALA A 106 6.51 5.99 5.18
N ILE A 107 7.06 5.36 6.21
CA ILE A 107 7.53 6.04 7.42
C ILE A 107 9.04 5.91 7.51
N VAL A 108 9.69 6.99 7.95
CA VAL A 108 11.13 7.04 8.14
C VAL A 108 11.43 7.36 9.59
N GLU A 109 12.18 6.46 10.24
CA GLU A 109 12.64 6.62 11.61
C GLU A 109 14.15 6.82 11.60
N VAL A 110 14.61 7.85 12.30
CA VAL A 110 15.98 8.31 12.23
C VAL A 110 16.60 8.26 13.61
N LYS A 111 17.84 7.79 13.68
CA LYS A 111 18.63 7.76 14.91
C LYS A 111 19.99 8.35 14.62
N ARG A 112 20.50 9.13 15.57
CA ARG A 112 21.82 9.75 15.43
C ARG A 112 22.97 8.74 15.35
N GLY A 113 22.85 7.60 16.05
CA GLY A 113 23.87 6.57 16.10
C GLY A 113 23.56 5.40 15.18
N ASN A 114 24.60 4.61 14.87
CA ASN A 114 24.49 3.34 14.14
C ASN A 114 24.87 2.14 15.01
N ARG A 115 24.75 2.27 16.33
CA ARG A 115 24.93 1.12 17.21
C ARG A 115 23.74 0.19 17.02
N PHE A 116 23.96 -1.11 17.25
CA PHE A 116 22.89 -2.11 17.17
C PHE A 116 21.63 -1.72 17.95
N GLY A 117 21.79 -1.11 19.13
CA GLY A 117 20.66 -0.61 19.94
C GLY A 117 19.87 0.52 19.28
N ASP A 118 20.52 1.38 18.50
CA ASP A 118 19.87 2.47 17.76
C ASP A 118 19.03 1.89 16.61
N THR A 119 19.59 0.95 15.85
CA THR A 119 18.88 0.26 14.76
C THR A 119 17.67 -0.53 15.26
N VAL A 120 17.82 -1.28 16.35
CA VAL A 120 16.71 -2.02 16.96
C VAL A 120 15.63 -1.06 17.48
N ASN A 121 16.02 0.07 18.05
CA ASN A 121 15.08 1.08 18.51
C ASN A 121 14.30 1.68 17.33
N ALA A 122 15.00 2.07 16.26
CA ALA A 122 14.36 2.62 15.06
C ALA A 122 13.32 1.64 14.48
N LEU A 123 13.72 0.37 14.31
CA LEU A 123 12.83 -0.68 13.81
C LEU A 123 11.63 -0.92 14.74
N SER A 124 11.84 -0.91 16.06
CA SER A 124 10.76 -1.05 17.03
C SER A 124 9.76 0.09 16.95
N GLN A 125 10.18 1.31 16.62
CA GLN A 125 9.27 2.45 16.45
C GLN A 125 8.45 2.30 15.16
N LEU A 126 9.09 1.91 14.05
CA LEU A 126 8.38 1.60 12.79
C LEU A 126 7.27 0.57 12.99
N PHE A 127 7.50 -0.46 13.81
CA PHE A 127 6.47 -1.47 14.13
C PHE A 127 5.27 -0.88 14.85
N VAL A 128 5.50 0.02 15.81
CA VAL A 128 4.40 0.71 16.50
C VAL A 128 3.58 1.53 15.50
N TYR A 129 4.25 2.29 14.63
CA TYR A 129 3.56 3.13 13.65
C TYR A 129 2.80 2.34 12.59
N SER A 130 3.32 1.19 12.18
CA SER A 130 2.66 0.32 11.20
C SER A 130 1.27 -0.12 11.68
N THR A 131 1.08 -0.30 12.99
CA THR A 131 -0.23 -0.65 13.55
C THR A 131 -1.26 0.45 13.33
N ASP A 132 -0.86 1.73 13.48
CA ASP A 132 -1.76 2.86 13.23
C ASP A 132 -2.04 3.02 11.74
N ILE A 133 -1.06 2.80 10.85
CA ILE A 133 -1.30 2.78 9.40
C ILE A 133 -2.28 1.67 9.00
N TYR A 134 -2.12 0.44 9.50
CA TYR A 134 -3.04 -0.66 9.13
C TYR A 134 -4.46 -0.41 9.60
N ARG A 135 -4.64 0.32 10.70
CA ARG A 135 -5.95 0.79 11.15
C ARG A 135 -6.53 1.83 10.19
N THR A 136 -5.77 2.87 9.85
CA THR A 136 -6.28 4.03 9.09
C THR A 136 -6.36 3.80 7.58
N GLN A 137 -5.57 2.87 7.03
CA GLN A 137 -5.55 2.55 5.61
C GLN A 137 -6.17 1.18 5.35
N LEU A 138 -7.47 1.15 5.04
CA LEU A 138 -8.21 -0.10 4.78
C LEU A 138 -7.70 -0.85 3.55
N ASN A 139 -7.06 -0.15 2.62
CA ASN A 139 -6.47 -0.75 1.42
C ASN A 139 -5.00 -1.13 1.58
N ARG A 140 -4.44 -1.12 2.80
CA ARG A 140 -3.03 -1.49 2.99
C ARG A 140 -2.87 -3.00 3.17
N ARG A 141 -2.00 -3.58 2.35
CA ARG A 141 -1.54 -4.99 2.43
C ARG A 141 -0.20 -5.07 3.16
N PHE A 142 0.78 -4.26 2.76
CA PHE A 142 2.08 -4.19 3.44
C PHE A 142 2.62 -2.78 3.48
N LEU A 143 3.47 -2.47 4.45
CA LEU A 143 4.02 -1.14 4.67
C LEU A 143 5.51 -1.09 4.32
N TRP A 144 5.91 0.00 3.66
CA TRP A 144 7.30 0.39 3.53
C TRP A 144 7.74 1.25 4.71
N GLY A 145 8.90 0.91 5.27
CA GLY A 145 9.62 1.71 6.26
C GLY A 145 11.03 2.04 5.76
N LEU A 146 11.61 3.08 6.34
CA LEU A 146 13.05 3.30 6.31
C LEU A 146 13.57 3.51 7.73
N THR A 147 14.70 2.90 8.05
CA THR A 147 15.51 3.31 9.19
C THR A 147 16.76 4.05 8.72
N ILE A 148 17.05 5.20 9.32
CA ILE A 148 18.27 5.98 9.06
C ILE A 148 19.06 6.06 10.36
N CYS A 149 20.12 5.29 10.47
CA CYS A 149 20.99 5.26 11.64
C CYS A 149 22.33 5.91 11.28
N ALA A 150 22.49 7.19 11.63
CA ALA A 150 23.58 8.05 11.14
C ALA A 150 23.63 8.13 9.60
N THR A 151 24.50 7.34 8.98
CA THR A 151 24.71 7.26 7.52
C THR A 151 24.16 5.97 6.92
N ASP A 152 23.73 5.04 7.76
CA ASP A 152 23.26 3.73 7.36
C ASP A 152 21.75 3.79 7.14
N VAL A 153 21.31 3.63 5.90
CA VAL A 153 19.89 3.57 5.55
C VAL A 153 19.50 2.14 5.25
N CYS A 154 18.43 1.65 5.88
CA CYS A 154 17.81 0.37 5.54
C CYS A 154 16.37 0.62 5.10
N ALA A 155 15.90 -0.16 4.13
CA ALA A 155 14.51 -0.21 3.75
C ALA A 155 13.86 -1.46 4.35
N GLU A 156 12.65 -1.29 4.87
CA GLU A 156 11.89 -2.36 5.48
C GLU A 156 10.56 -2.58 4.76
N VAL A 157 10.20 -3.86 4.58
CA VAL A 157 8.87 -4.27 4.17
C VAL A 157 8.24 -5.01 5.33
N ILE A 158 7.23 -4.39 5.92
CA ILE A 158 6.48 -4.94 7.05
C ILE A 158 5.23 -5.59 6.46
N VAL A 159 5.15 -6.92 6.52
CA VAL A 159 3.93 -7.68 6.20
C VAL A 159 3.30 -8.19 7.50
N HIS A 160 2.10 -8.77 7.39
CA HIS A 160 1.32 -9.27 8.52
C HIS A 160 1.97 -10.45 9.28
N ASP A 161 2.97 -11.15 8.73
CA ASP A 161 3.60 -12.32 9.39
C ASP A 161 5.13 -12.29 9.44
N LYS A 162 5.78 -11.32 8.80
CA LYS A 162 7.23 -11.13 8.83
C LYS A 162 7.64 -9.71 8.46
N VAL A 163 8.91 -9.41 8.66
CA VAL A 163 9.54 -8.16 8.25
C VAL A 163 10.78 -8.49 7.45
N LEU A 164 10.91 -7.87 6.30
CA LEU A 164 12.11 -7.95 5.47
C LEU A 164 12.89 -6.66 5.63
N VAL A 165 14.21 -6.76 5.76
CA VAL A 165 15.10 -5.60 5.88
C VAL A 165 16.15 -5.69 4.77
N SER A 166 16.40 -4.59 4.08
CA SER A 166 17.41 -4.53 3.02
C SER A 166 18.83 -4.66 3.58
N SER A 167 19.80 -4.85 2.69
CA SER A 167 21.19 -4.52 3.04
C SER A 167 21.33 -3.03 3.37
N ILE A 168 22.33 -2.69 4.18
CA ILE A 168 22.63 -1.31 4.55
C ILE A 168 23.07 -0.52 3.31
N MET A 169 22.42 0.62 3.07
CA MET A 169 22.82 1.64 2.12
C MET A 169 23.62 2.72 2.85
N ASP A 170 24.96 2.61 2.87
CA ASP A 170 25.83 3.63 3.47
C ASP A 170 25.98 4.84 2.54
N VAL A 171 25.32 5.95 2.91
CA VAL A 171 25.29 7.18 2.08
C VAL A 171 26.65 7.90 2.00
N ARG A 172 27.64 7.50 2.79
CA ARG A 172 29.04 7.97 2.61
C ARG A 172 29.65 7.42 1.33
N THR A 173 29.22 6.23 0.92
CA THR A 173 29.73 5.55 -0.27
C THR A 173 28.95 5.96 -1.51
N ALA A 174 29.62 6.00 -2.67
CA ALA A 174 28.95 6.22 -3.95
C ALA A 174 27.88 5.15 -4.23
N GLU A 175 28.19 3.90 -3.88
CA GLU A 175 27.30 2.77 -4.10
C GLU A 175 26.04 2.85 -3.22
N GLY A 176 26.17 3.11 -1.92
CA GLY A 176 25.01 3.25 -1.03
C GLY A 176 24.11 4.42 -1.43
N ARG A 177 24.68 5.55 -1.88
CA ARG A 177 23.89 6.64 -2.46
C ARG A 177 23.13 6.23 -3.72
N LYS A 178 23.79 5.51 -4.63
CA LYS A 178 23.17 5.01 -5.85
C LYS A 178 22.02 4.04 -5.53
N GLN A 179 22.18 3.18 -4.53
CA GLN A 179 21.13 2.29 -4.04
C GLN A 179 19.93 3.07 -3.50
N LEU A 180 20.17 4.11 -2.70
CA LEU A 180 19.08 4.95 -2.18
C LEU A 180 18.36 5.74 -3.28
N VAL A 181 19.09 6.32 -4.24
CA VAL A 181 18.47 6.96 -5.44
C VAL A 181 17.63 5.94 -6.19
N SER A 182 18.17 4.74 -6.41
CA SER A 182 17.48 3.65 -7.07
C SER A 182 16.18 3.32 -6.34
N LEU A 183 16.17 3.26 -5.01
CA LEU A 183 14.95 2.97 -4.23
C LEU A 183 13.82 3.94 -4.54
N LEU A 184 14.10 5.24 -4.41
CA LEU A 184 13.12 6.31 -4.59
C LEU A 184 12.59 6.35 -6.03
N VAL A 185 13.49 6.20 -7.00
CA VAL A 185 13.16 6.10 -8.43
C VAL A 185 12.22 4.93 -8.70
N HIS A 186 12.51 3.76 -8.13
CA HIS A 186 11.67 2.59 -8.34
C HIS A 186 10.31 2.77 -7.68
N TRP A 187 10.24 3.30 -6.47
CA TRP A 187 8.95 3.65 -5.85
C TRP A 187 8.12 4.61 -6.71
N SER A 188 8.78 5.56 -7.39
CA SER A 188 8.13 6.47 -8.34
C SER A 188 7.56 5.78 -9.60
N ALA A 189 8.17 4.69 -10.06
CA ALA A 189 7.77 3.96 -11.28
C ALA A 189 6.80 2.80 -11.02
N CYS A 190 6.73 2.29 -9.78
CA CYS A 190 5.91 1.14 -9.40
C CYS A 190 4.41 1.39 -9.52
N SER A 191 3.61 0.37 -9.85
CA SER A 191 2.16 0.43 -9.60
C SER A 191 1.86 0.56 -8.10
N THR A 192 0.72 1.17 -7.74
CA THR A 192 0.30 1.29 -6.32
C THR A 192 0.16 -0.08 -5.65
N GLU A 193 -0.25 -1.09 -6.41
CA GLU A 193 -0.26 -2.47 -5.94
C GLU A 193 1.10 -2.89 -5.37
N ARG A 194 2.17 -2.66 -6.13
CA ARG A 194 3.57 -2.99 -5.74
C ARG A 194 4.09 -2.14 -4.58
N LEU A 195 3.40 -1.05 -4.26
CA LEU A 195 3.67 -0.19 -3.11
C LEU A 195 2.89 -0.60 -1.86
N GLY A 196 2.14 -1.70 -1.93
CA GLY A 196 1.45 -2.28 -0.78
C GLY A 196 -0.01 -1.90 -0.67
N TYR A 197 -0.60 -1.31 -1.71
CA TYR A 197 -2.04 -1.03 -1.75
C TYR A 197 -2.82 -2.18 -2.40
N ASP A 198 -4.03 -2.43 -1.92
CA ASP A 198 -4.99 -3.39 -2.47
C ASP A 198 -5.78 -2.71 -3.60
N PRO A 199 -5.74 -3.20 -4.85
CA PRO A 199 -6.47 -2.61 -5.96
C PRO A 199 -7.99 -2.77 -5.86
N SER A 200 -8.48 -3.74 -5.07
CA SER A 200 -9.91 -3.99 -4.85
C SER A 200 -10.54 -3.05 -3.81
N ILE A 201 -9.73 -2.32 -3.02
CA ILE A 201 -10.18 -1.37 -2.01
C ILE A 201 -9.68 0.02 -2.39
N ARG A 202 -10.55 0.83 -2.95
CA ARG A 202 -10.21 2.14 -3.54
C ARG A 202 -10.72 3.25 -2.66
N ARG A 203 -9.85 4.19 -2.30
CA ARG A 203 -10.27 5.39 -1.58
C ARG A 203 -11.23 6.19 -2.46
N ARG A 204 -12.32 6.68 -1.87
CA ARG A 204 -13.25 7.61 -2.50
C ARG A 204 -12.84 9.03 -2.16
N GLU A 205 -12.94 9.89 -3.15
CA GLU A 205 -12.93 11.33 -2.91
C GLU A 205 -14.16 11.71 -2.07
N PRO A 206 -14.03 12.70 -1.17
CA PRO A 206 -15.19 13.28 -0.49
C PRO A 206 -16.20 13.76 -1.53
N GLU A 207 -17.47 13.42 -1.37
CA GLU A 207 -18.53 13.95 -2.24
C GLU A 207 -18.65 15.46 -1.98
N GLU A 208 -18.77 16.28 -3.03
CA GLU A 208 -18.93 17.73 -2.88
C GLU A 208 -20.11 18.05 -1.93
N GLY A 209 -19.85 18.80 -0.86
CA GLY A 209 -20.85 19.14 0.15
C GLY A 209 -21.04 18.12 1.28
N SER A 210 -20.35 16.97 1.25
CA SER A 210 -20.26 16.08 2.41
C SER A 210 -19.37 16.71 3.49
N GLN A 211 -19.98 17.50 4.38
CA GLN A 211 -19.30 17.91 5.60
C GLN A 211 -19.00 16.62 6.40
N ALA A 212 -17.72 16.40 6.71
CA ALA A 212 -17.33 15.45 7.73
C ALA A 212 -18.18 15.78 8.97
N VAL A 213 -19.02 14.84 9.39
CA VAL A 213 -19.86 15.06 10.57
C VAL A 213 -18.91 15.26 11.74
N ASP A 214 -18.91 16.49 12.24
CA ASP A 214 -18.02 16.94 13.31
C ASP A 214 -18.17 16.00 14.51
N GLY A 215 -17.12 15.23 14.82
CA GLY A 215 -17.12 14.23 15.90
C GLY A 215 -16.70 12.81 15.51
N GLN A 216 -16.61 12.45 14.22
CA GLN A 216 -16.01 11.16 13.82
C GLN A 216 -14.48 11.25 13.88
N ARG A 217 -13.88 10.72 14.96
CA ARG A 217 -12.43 10.44 15.03
C ARG A 217 -12.16 9.07 14.41
N GLY A 218 -11.16 8.97 13.54
CA GLY A 218 -10.63 7.70 13.03
C GLY A 218 -10.95 7.40 11.56
N VAL A 219 -10.79 6.12 11.19
CA VAL A 219 -10.83 5.53 9.83
C VAL A 219 -12.09 5.88 9.03
N ASP A 220 -13.19 6.19 9.72
CA ASP A 220 -14.47 6.57 9.12
C ASP A 220 -14.46 7.94 8.42
N LYS A 221 -13.42 8.76 8.63
CA LYS A 221 -13.16 9.98 7.86
C LYS A 221 -12.97 9.68 6.37
N ILE A 222 -12.48 8.49 6.04
CA ILE A 222 -12.16 8.09 4.67
C ILE A 222 -13.14 7.01 4.23
N ARG A 223 -13.75 7.25 3.07
CA ARG A 223 -14.66 6.30 2.43
C ARG A 223 -13.91 5.50 1.39
N TYR A 224 -14.31 4.25 1.21
CA TYR A 224 -13.75 3.35 0.22
C TYR A 224 -14.86 2.73 -0.64
N ASP A 225 -14.50 2.41 -1.88
CA ASP A 225 -15.20 1.46 -2.74
C ASP A 225 -14.47 0.11 -2.63
N ILE A 226 -15.22 -0.95 -2.33
CA ILE A 226 -14.71 -2.31 -2.16
C ILE A 226 -15.31 -3.19 -3.24
N ASP A 227 -14.45 -3.77 -4.08
CA ASP A 227 -14.83 -4.73 -5.09
C ASP A 227 -14.78 -6.15 -4.51
N CYS A 228 -15.96 -6.77 -4.35
CA CYS A 228 -16.07 -8.15 -3.91
C CYS A 228 -16.31 -9.06 -5.12
N TYR A 229 -15.36 -9.97 -5.36
CA TYR A 229 -15.48 -11.01 -6.39
C TYR A 229 -16.20 -12.25 -5.83
N ASP A 230 -17.18 -12.75 -6.58
CA ASP A 230 -17.87 -14.00 -6.28
C ASP A 230 -17.27 -15.15 -7.11
N ASP A 231 -16.61 -16.11 -6.45
CA ASP A 231 -15.99 -17.24 -7.15
C ASP A 231 -17.01 -18.16 -7.84
N VAL A 232 -18.28 -18.14 -7.43
CA VAL A 232 -19.35 -18.99 -7.98
C VAL A 232 -19.95 -18.34 -9.22
N THR A 233 -20.39 -17.08 -9.12
CA THR A 233 -21.01 -16.39 -10.25
C THR A 233 -20.00 -15.78 -11.21
N LYS A 234 -18.74 -15.65 -10.78
CA LYS A 234 -17.66 -14.98 -11.52
C LYS A 234 -17.94 -13.49 -11.78
N GLU A 235 -18.76 -12.87 -10.92
CA GLU A 235 -19.11 -11.45 -10.99
C GLU A 235 -18.40 -10.63 -9.91
N VAL A 236 -18.13 -9.37 -10.21
CA VAL A 236 -17.66 -8.37 -9.23
C VAL A 236 -18.81 -7.48 -8.82
N ARG A 237 -18.98 -7.27 -7.51
CA ARG A 237 -19.90 -6.27 -6.96
C ARG A 237 -19.13 -5.23 -6.16
N THR A 238 -19.40 -3.97 -6.44
CA THR A 238 -18.78 -2.84 -5.74
C THR A 238 -19.67 -2.35 -4.60
N TYR A 239 -19.06 -2.14 -3.43
CA TYR A 239 -19.72 -1.67 -2.22
C TYR A 239 -19.06 -0.40 -1.69
N LYS A 240 -19.88 0.57 -1.31
CA LYS A 240 -19.47 1.82 -0.68
C LYS A 240 -19.44 1.66 0.84
N THR A 241 -18.31 1.92 1.47
CA THR A 241 -18.18 1.83 2.93
C THR A 241 -19.02 2.90 3.64
N ILE A 242 -19.70 2.52 4.71
CA ILE A 242 -20.49 3.40 5.58
C ILE A 242 -19.80 3.62 6.92
N ARG A 243 -19.24 2.56 7.53
CA ARG A 243 -18.43 2.65 8.75
C ARG A 243 -17.63 1.38 9.01
N THR A 244 -16.56 1.52 9.76
CA THR A 244 -15.71 0.42 10.22
C THR A 244 -16.17 -0.04 11.61
N ILE A 245 -16.49 -1.33 11.75
CA ILE A 245 -16.84 -1.96 13.04
C ILE A 245 -15.58 -2.51 13.72
N LEU A 246 -14.67 -3.07 12.92
CA LEU A 246 -13.42 -3.65 13.41
C LEU A 246 -12.27 -3.21 12.49
N GLU A 247 -11.23 -2.65 13.08
CA GLU A 247 -10.02 -2.20 12.41
C GLU A 247 -8.90 -3.24 12.50
N ALA A 248 -7.95 -3.22 11.55
CA ALA A 248 -6.75 -4.05 11.60
C ALA A 248 -5.76 -3.50 12.65
N GLY A 249 -6.01 -3.79 13.92
CA GLY A 249 -5.26 -3.24 15.05
C GLY A 249 -4.09 -4.08 15.56
N CYS A 250 -3.69 -5.13 14.85
CA CYS A 250 -2.58 -6.01 15.23
C CYS A 250 -1.39 -5.84 14.28
N LEU A 251 -0.18 -5.87 14.83
CA LEU A 251 1.07 -5.83 14.05
C LEU A 251 1.25 -7.10 13.23
N PHE A 252 1.22 -8.25 13.91
CA PHE A 252 1.36 -9.57 13.30
C PHE A 252 0.10 -10.42 13.45
N GLY A 253 -0.10 -11.35 12.52
CA GLY A 253 -1.22 -12.28 12.49
C GLY A 253 -2.26 -11.86 11.47
N ARG A 254 -3.52 -12.21 11.74
CA ARG A 254 -4.61 -11.98 10.80
C ARG A 254 -5.11 -10.54 10.90
N HIS A 255 -4.81 -9.73 9.91
CA HIS A 255 -5.36 -8.38 9.77
C HIS A 255 -6.81 -8.50 9.34
N THR A 256 -7.73 -8.54 10.31
CA THR A 256 -9.17 -8.65 10.07
C THR A 256 -9.80 -7.28 10.18
N ARG A 257 -10.59 -6.90 9.18
CA ARG A 257 -11.42 -5.71 9.16
C ARG A 257 -12.88 -6.12 9.03
N THR A 258 -13.78 -5.35 9.62
CA THR A 258 -15.22 -5.56 9.47
C THR A 258 -15.88 -4.23 9.22
N ILE A 259 -16.58 -4.13 8.09
CA ILE A 259 -17.03 -2.87 7.52
C ILE A 259 -18.50 -3.00 7.18
N ILE A 260 -19.30 -2.00 7.55
CA ILE A 260 -20.67 -1.86 7.02
C ILE A 260 -20.58 -1.13 5.69
N ALA A 261 -21.22 -1.68 4.67
CA ALA A 261 -21.23 -1.10 3.34
C ALA A 261 -22.60 -1.22 2.66
N ARG A 262 -22.80 -0.45 1.59
CA ARG A 262 -23.98 -0.50 0.72
C ARG A 262 -23.55 -0.80 -0.71
N PRO A 263 -24.33 -1.52 -1.52
CA PRO A 263 -24.00 -1.69 -2.93
C PRO A 263 -23.95 -0.33 -3.66
N ALA A 264 -22.96 -0.12 -4.53
CA ALA A 264 -22.77 1.16 -5.22
C ALA A 264 -23.94 1.54 -6.17
N ASN A 265 -24.67 0.55 -6.69
CA ASN A 265 -25.77 0.75 -7.64
C ASN A 265 -27.06 1.31 -7.01
N CYS A 266 -27.08 1.55 -5.70
CA CYS A 266 -28.28 1.99 -4.96
C CYS A 266 -28.47 3.51 -4.93
N ASP A 267 -27.56 4.30 -5.51
CA ASP A 267 -27.62 5.77 -5.42
C ASP A 267 -28.69 6.39 -6.34
N ASN A 268 -29.10 5.69 -7.40
CA ASN A 268 -30.03 6.20 -8.43
C ASN A 268 -31.49 5.79 -8.23
N ALA A 269 -31.79 5.09 -7.14
CA ALA A 269 -33.16 4.73 -6.84
C ALA A 269 -33.76 5.83 -5.96
N ASP A 270 -34.75 6.56 -6.48
CA ASP A 270 -35.75 7.27 -5.68
C ASP A 270 -36.46 6.24 -4.79
N THR A 271 -35.78 5.73 -3.79
CA THR A 271 -36.33 4.80 -2.81
C THR A 271 -36.81 5.61 -1.64
N SER A 272 -38.03 6.13 -1.80
CA SER A 272 -38.99 6.36 -0.72
C SER A 272 -39.32 5.09 0.08
N ASP A 273 -38.72 3.95 -0.26
CA ASP A 273 -38.81 2.66 0.41
C ASP A 273 -37.40 2.23 0.87
N GLY A 274 -36.98 2.71 2.05
CA GLY A 274 -35.60 2.65 2.54
C GLY A 274 -35.01 1.26 2.77
N SER A 275 -34.61 0.56 1.70
CA SER A 275 -34.13 -0.82 1.77
C SER A 275 -32.96 -1.17 0.84
N ALA A 276 -32.08 -0.22 0.53
CA ALA A 276 -30.73 -0.61 0.10
C ALA A 276 -30.07 -1.34 1.29
N GLN A 277 -30.17 -2.67 1.32
CA GLN A 277 -29.78 -3.47 2.45
C GLN A 277 -28.28 -3.31 2.72
N GLU A 278 -27.95 -2.77 3.88
CA GLU A 278 -26.58 -2.71 4.37
C GLU A 278 -26.03 -4.13 4.50
N VAL A 279 -24.77 -4.29 4.12
CA VAL A 279 -24.03 -5.55 4.25
C VAL A 279 -22.87 -5.37 5.20
N VAL A 280 -22.46 -6.47 5.82
CA VAL A 280 -21.22 -6.55 6.58
C VAL A 280 -20.17 -7.21 5.70
N ILE A 281 -19.15 -6.45 5.32
CA ILE A 281 -17.96 -6.95 4.63
C ILE A 281 -16.93 -7.32 5.68
N LYS A 282 -16.48 -8.57 5.65
CA LYS A 282 -15.34 -9.03 6.44
C LYS A 282 -14.16 -9.21 5.49
N ASP A 283 -13.16 -8.35 5.65
CA ASP A 283 -11.87 -8.49 5.00
C ASP A 283 -10.88 -9.13 5.98
N ALA A 284 -10.04 -10.02 5.48
CA ALA A 284 -9.08 -10.73 6.29
C ALA A 284 -7.85 -11.13 5.50
N TRP A 285 -6.73 -10.51 5.83
CA TRP A 285 -5.44 -10.88 5.30
C TRP A 285 -4.74 -11.85 6.26
N ALA A 286 -4.56 -13.09 5.82
CA ALA A 286 -3.98 -14.18 6.61
C ALA A 286 -2.87 -14.87 5.81
N ARG A 287 -1.98 -15.58 6.52
CA ARG A 287 -1.02 -16.47 5.87
C ARG A 287 -1.80 -17.55 5.12
N TYR A 288 -1.69 -17.53 3.79
CA TYR A 288 -2.26 -18.56 2.93
C TYR A 288 -1.30 -19.75 2.88
N ASN A 289 -1.64 -20.84 3.56
CA ASN A 289 -0.94 -22.11 3.44
C ASN A 289 -1.72 -23.00 2.46
N ALA A 290 -1.24 -23.12 1.22
CA ALA A 290 -1.86 -23.97 0.20
C ALA A 290 -1.87 -25.46 0.60
N ASP A 291 -0.88 -25.88 1.42
CA ASP A 291 -0.65 -27.29 1.81
C ASP A 291 -1.37 -27.71 3.11
N GLU A 292 -1.90 -26.75 3.88
CA GLU A 292 -2.73 -27.06 5.06
C GLU A 292 -4.20 -26.90 4.69
N ASP A 293 -4.72 -27.98 4.09
CA ASP A 293 -6.14 -28.25 3.82
C ASP A 293 -7.12 -27.44 4.70
N GLY A 294 -7.85 -26.51 4.09
CA GLY A 294 -9.27 -26.24 4.34
C GLY A 294 -9.75 -25.82 5.74
N ALA A 295 -8.95 -25.91 6.80
CA ALA A 295 -9.40 -25.81 8.19
C ALA A 295 -9.87 -24.40 8.58
N ARG A 296 -9.56 -23.39 7.75
CA ARG A 296 -10.00 -22.00 7.92
C ARG A 296 -10.53 -21.37 6.63
N ASN A 297 -11.08 -22.16 5.70
CA ASN A 297 -11.84 -21.61 4.59
C ASN A 297 -13.19 -21.07 5.10
N GLU A 298 -13.16 -19.88 5.70
CA GLU A 298 -14.35 -19.22 6.25
C GLU A 298 -15.45 -19.04 5.20
N ILE A 299 -15.06 -18.76 3.94
CA ILE A 299 -15.99 -18.67 2.82
C ILE A 299 -16.66 -20.04 2.59
N GLY A 300 -15.88 -21.12 2.57
CA GLY A 300 -16.39 -22.49 2.45
C GLY A 300 -17.30 -22.89 3.61
N LEU A 301 -16.94 -22.52 4.85
CA LEU A 301 -17.78 -22.74 6.03
C LEU A 301 -19.11 -22.00 5.91
N LEU A 302 -19.09 -20.71 5.55
CA LEU A 302 -20.31 -19.92 5.40
C LEU A 302 -21.18 -20.38 4.23
N ARG A 303 -20.57 -20.89 3.14
CA ARG A 303 -21.29 -21.57 2.05
C ARG A 303 -21.95 -22.85 2.56
N THR A 304 -21.23 -23.67 3.33
CA THR A 304 -21.77 -24.90 3.94
C THR A 304 -22.94 -24.59 4.87
N VAL A 305 -22.84 -23.55 5.70
CA VAL A 305 -23.94 -23.08 6.56
C VAL A 305 -25.13 -22.66 5.69
N ARG A 306 -24.92 -21.84 4.66
CA ARG A 306 -25.98 -21.42 3.72
C ARG A 306 -26.66 -22.60 3.03
N GLU A 307 -25.90 -23.58 2.55
CA GLU A 307 -26.43 -24.77 1.87
C GLU A 307 -27.18 -25.71 2.83
N THR A 308 -26.63 -25.94 4.02
CA THR A 308 -27.20 -26.85 5.04
C THR A 308 -28.52 -26.30 5.58
N PHE A 309 -28.61 -24.99 5.77
CA PHE A 309 -29.78 -24.37 6.40
C PHE A 309 -30.78 -23.76 5.39
N GLY A 310 -30.39 -23.57 4.13
CA GLY A 310 -31.30 -23.30 3.00
C GLY A 310 -32.22 -22.08 3.17
N THR A 311 -33.50 -22.26 2.80
CA THR A 311 -34.59 -21.25 2.86
C THR A 311 -35.23 -21.09 4.24
N ARG A 312 -34.74 -21.80 5.26
CA ARG A 312 -35.24 -21.61 6.63
C ARG A 312 -34.86 -20.19 7.04
N LYS A 313 -35.84 -19.38 7.42
CA LYS A 313 -35.61 -18.08 8.06
C LYS A 313 -34.91 -18.31 9.40
N LEU A 314 -33.59 -18.49 9.34
CA LEU A 314 -32.68 -18.41 10.47
C LEU A 314 -32.15 -16.98 10.59
N ASP A 315 -32.98 -16.00 10.20
CA ASP A 315 -32.72 -14.60 10.44
C ASP A 315 -32.29 -14.46 11.90
N PHE A 316 -31.14 -13.82 12.12
CA PHE A 316 -30.54 -13.54 13.44
C PHE A 316 -29.81 -14.69 14.17
N ILE A 317 -29.69 -15.91 13.62
CA ILE A 317 -28.94 -17.01 14.28
C ILE A 317 -27.56 -17.25 13.65
N TYR A 318 -27.45 -17.22 12.32
CA TYR A 318 -26.19 -17.43 11.60
C TYR A 318 -25.95 -16.36 10.54
N PRO A 319 -24.70 -15.89 10.34
CA PRO A 319 -24.39 -14.97 9.25
C PRO A 319 -24.63 -15.64 7.89
N LYS A 320 -25.36 -14.95 7.01
CA LYS A 320 -25.60 -15.38 5.63
C LYS A 320 -24.53 -14.78 4.72
N LEU A 321 -23.82 -15.63 3.98
CA LEU A 321 -22.90 -15.17 2.94
C LEU A 321 -23.69 -14.75 1.69
N GLU A 322 -23.70 -13.45 1.41
CA GLU A 322 -24.26 -12.89 0.18
C GLU A 322 -23.29 -13.02 -1.00
N VAL A 323 -22.03 -12.62 -0.78
CA VAL A 323 -20.92 -12.68 -1.75
C VAL A 323 -19.65 -13.04 -0.98
N GLY A 324 -18.77 -13.82 -1.59
CA GLY A 324 -17.44 -14.08 -1.04
C GLY A 324 -16.54 -14.82 -2.02
N GLY A 325 -15.28 -14.41 -2.05
CA GLY A 325 -14.22 -15.01 -2.84
C GLY A 325 -12.86 -14.63 -2.28
N THR A 326 -11.81 -15.12 -2.93
CA THR A 326 -10.45 -14.69 -2.59
C THR A 326 -10.05 -13.52 -3.48
N VAL A 327 -9.35 -12.53 -2.93
CA VAL A 327 -8.82 -11.43 -3.75
C VAL A 327 -7.85 -12.03 -4.76
N GLN A 328 -8.04 -11.68 -6.02
CA GLN A 328 -7.15 -12.05 -7.10
C GLN A 328 -6.63 -10.77 -7.74
N VAL A 329 -5.36 -10.81 -8.14
CA VAL A 329 -4.71 -9.72 -8.85
C VAL A 329 -4.32 -10.21 -10.23
N GLU A 330 -4.68 -9.44 -11.24
CA GLU A 330 -4.18 -9.64 -12.60
C GLU A 330 -2.76 -9.05 -12.71
N ARG A 331 -1.79 -9.90 -13.07
CA ARG A 331 -0.41 -9.53 -13.30
C ARG A 331 0.06 -10.16 -14.60
N ASP A 332 0.53 -9.34 -15.53
CA ASP A 332 1.05 -9.80 -16.85
C ASP A 332 0.09 -10.78 -17.55
N ASP A 333 -1.21 -10.41 -17.59
CA ASP A 333 -2.32 -11.21 -18.12
C ASP A 333 -2.60 -12.54 -17.37
N VAL A 334 -2.00 -12.74 -16.19
CA VAL A 334 -2.22 -13.90 -15.32
C VAL A 334 -2.93 -13.48 -14.04
N CYS A 335 -4.03 -14.16 -13.72
CA CYS A 335 -4.74 -13.95 -12.47
C CYS A 335 -4.09 -14.78 -11.35
N ILE A 336 -3.54 -14.12 -10.33
CA ILE A 336 -2.92 -14.77 -9.18
C ILE A 336 -3.70 -14.47 -7.90
N VAL A 337 -3.69 -15.41 -6.96
CA VAL A 337 -4.32 -15.24 -5.66
C VAL A 337 -3.49 -14.28 -4.80
N ASP A 338 -4.12 -13.26 -4.23
CA ASP A 338 -3.45 -12.28 -3.38
C ASP A 338 -3.05 -12.90 -2.04
N THR A 339 -1.80 -13.32 -1.97
CA THR A 339 -1.20 -13.98 -0.80
C THR A 339 0.12 -13.31 -0.48
N THR A 340 0.57 -13.43 0.77
CA THR A 340 1.91 -12.99 1.15
C THR A 340 2.99 -13.67 0.31
N ALA A 341 2.78 -14.94 -0.04
CA ALA A 341 3.62 -15.63 -1.00
C ALA A 341 3.56 -14.92 -2.36
N ALA A 342 2.41 -14.63 -2.96
CA ALA A 342 2.33 -13.93 -4.24
C ALA A 342 2.92 -12.50 -4.23
N ILE A 343 2.80 -11.77 -3.12
CA ILE A 343 3.44 -10.47 -2.95
C ILE A 343 4.96 -10.63 -2.86
N LEU A 344 5.41 -11.63 -2.10
CA LEU A 344 6.82 -11.83 -1.83
C LEU A 344 7.52 -12.74 -2.83
N ASP A 345 6.87 -13.58 -3.63
CA ASP A 345 7.45 -14.48 -4.64
C ASP A 345 8.02 -13.65 -5.79
N THR A 346 7.37 -12.52 -6.07
CA THR A 346 7.95 -11.46 -6.90
C THR A 346 9.14 -10.74 -6.27
N LEU A 347 9.38 -10.94 -4.97
CA LEU A 347 10.59 -10.55 -4.24
C LEU A 347 11.55 -11.75 -4.00
N ASP A 348 11.05 -13.00 -3.98
CA ASP A 348 11.69 -14.27 -3.54
C ASP A 348 12.38 -15.01 -4.70
N ALA A 349 11.93 -14.81 -5.95
CA ALA A 349 12.60 -15.35 -7.14
C ALA A 349 14.09 -14.91 -7.22
N ASP A 350 14.44 -13.79 -6.58
CA ASP A 350 15.80 -13.28 -6.44
C ASP A 350 16.45 -13.57 -5.06
N VAL A 351 15.73 -14.11 -4.08
CA VAL A 351 16.23 -14.39 -2.70
C VAL A 351 17.12 -15.64 -2.65
N ARG A 352 17.14 -16.48 -3.69
CA ARG A 352 18.03 -17.64 -3.73
C ARG A 352 19.51 -17.29 -3.86
N GLU A 353 19.88 -16.03 -4.10
CA GLU A 353 21.25 -15.54 -3.93
C GLU A 353 21.31 -14.36 -2.94
N ALA A 354 21.55 -14.71 -1.67
CA ALA A 354 21.85 -13.86 -0.52
C ALA A 354 20.67 -13.11 0.12
N LEU A 355 20.77 -12.92 1.45
CA LEU A 355 19.88 -12.21 2.37
C LEU A 355 19.70 -10.69 2.06
N ASN A 356 19.88 -10.28 0.82
CA ASN A 356 19.63 -8.95 0.34
C ASN A 356 18.17 -8.89 -0.11
N ILE A 357 17.37 -7.93 0.34
CA ILE A 357 16.20 -7.53 -0.48
C ILE A 357 16.81 -7.11 -1.82
N PRO A 358 16.62 -7.89 -2.89
CA PRO A 358 17.23 -7.56 -4.15
C PRO A 358 16.46 -6.34 -4.65
N PHE A 359 17.18 -5.23 -4.79
CA PHE A 359 16.83 -4.14 -5.70
C PHE A 359 16.57 -4.62 -7.16
N ARG A 360 16.73 -5.93 -7.44
CA ARG A 360 16.44 -6.63 -8.69
C ARG A 360 15.06 -7.27 -8.80
N ALA A 361 14.24 -7.31 -7.74
CA ALA A 361 12.81 -7.62 -7.89
C ALA A 361 12.15 -6.69 -8.94
N HIS A 362 12.77 -5.53 -9.20
CA HIS A 362 12.39 -4.58 -10.21
C HIS A 362 12.78 -4.90 -11.66
N GLN A 363 13.75 -5.76 -11.95
CA GLN A 363 14.21 -5.96 -13.32
C GLN A 363 13.20 -6.77 -14.17
N HIS A 364 12.32 -7.55 -13.53
CA HIS A 364 11.16 -8.18 -14.18
C HIS A 364 9.84 -7.40 -13.99
N ILE A 365 9.72 -6.55 -12.95
CA ILE A 365 8.53 -5.71 -12.69
C ILE A 365 8.52 -4.42 -13.51
N ALA A 366 9.67 -3.97 -14.03
CA ALA A 366 9.81 -2.73 -14.81
C ALA A 366 9.52 -2.87 -16.32
N ASN A 367 8.96 -3.99 -16.79
CA ASN A 367 8.52 -4.14 -18.19
C ASN A 367 7.03 -3.84 -18.42
N THR A 368 6.30 -3.36 -17.41
CA THR A 368 4.90 -2.94 -17.60
C THR A 368 4.79 -1.44 -17.29
N PRO A 369 5.01 -0.56 -18.28
CA PRO A 369 4.77 0.87 -18.15
C PRO A 369 3.34 1.12 -17.69
N ALA A 370 3.14 2.07 -16.78
CA ALA A 370 1.82 2.43 -16.31
C ALA A 370 0.88 2.99 -17.40
N SER A 371 1.42 3.30 -18.59
CA SER A 371 0.66 3.57 -19.81
C SER A 371 -0.11 2.37 -20.39
N HIS A 372 0.02 1.16 -19.82
CA HIS A 372 -0.83 0.02 -20.21
C HIS A 372 -2.13 -0.13 -19.39
N HIS A 373 -2.33 0.66 -18.34
CA HIS A 373 -3.58 0.68 -17.60
C HIS A 373 -4.42 1.92 -17.93
N ALA A 374 -4.83 2.02 -19.20
CA ALA A 374 -6.22 2.40 -19.40
C ALA A 374 -7.03 1.36 -18.63
N VAL A 375 -7.76 1.80 -17.60
CA VAL A 375 -8.74 1.00 -16.87
C VAL A 375 -9.52 0.18 -17.88
N THR A 376 -9.14 -1.08 -18.05
CA THR A 376 -9.90 -2.00 -18.89
C THR A 376 -10.96 -2.50 -17.95
N ARG A 377 -11.98 -1.65 -17.77
CA ARG A 377 -13.37 -2.02 -17.49
C ARG A 377 -13.53 -3.48 -17.85
N ALA A 378 -13.85 -4.35 -16.89
CA ALA A 378 -14.12 -5.78 -17.10
C ALA A 378 -14.82 -5.97 -18.47
N LYS A 379 -14.02 -6.23 -19.51
CA LYS A 379 -14.50 -6.33 -20.88
C LYS A 379 -14.45 -7.80 -21.18
N ARG A 380 -15.63 -8.39 -20.95
CA ARG A 380 -16.20 -9.53 -21.67
C ARG A 380 -15.25 -10.10 -22.73
N VAL A 381 -14.85 -11.36 -22.54
CA VAL A 381 -14.68 -12.26 -23.67
C VAL A 381 -16.06 -12.84 -23.98
N PRO A 382 -16.75 -12.47 -25.08
CA PRO A 382 -17.85 -13.25 -25.58
C PRO A 382 -17.23 -14.46 -26.30
N SER A 383 -17.34 -15.65 -25.73
CA SER A 383 -17.16 -16.87 -26.53
C SER A 383 -18.36 -17.03 -27.46
N HIS A 384 -18.33 -16.33 -28.59
CA HIS A 384 -19.07 -16.74 -29.77
C HIS A 384 -18.46 -18.05 -30.27
N ILE A 385 -19.01 -19.19 -29.85
CA ILE A 385 -18.98 -20.39 -30.67
C ILE A 385 -20.26 -20.36 -31.51
N ASN A 386 -20.12 -19.85 -32.72
CA ASN A 386 -21.13 -20.00 -33.75
C ASN A 386 -21.26 -21.49 -34.09
N LYS A 387 -22.50 -21.97 -34.00
CA LYS A 387 -22.96 -23.19 -34.66
C LYS A 387 -22.62 -23.12 -36.15
N HIS A 388 -22.01 -24.17 -36.69
CA HIS A 388 -22.39 -24.66 -38.02
C HIS A 388 -22.49 -26.19 -38.03
N LYS A 389 -23.66 -26.63 -38.50
CA LYS A 389 -24.06 -28.01 -38.81
C LYS A 389 -23.26 -28.59 -39.98
N ALA A 390 -23.01 -29.90 -39.93
CA ALA A 390 -23.11 -30.93 -40.99
C ALA A 390 -22.51 -32.21 -40.39
N VAL A 391 -23.11 -33.40 -40.38
CA VAL A 391 -24.11 -34.06 -41.23
C VAL A 391 -25.13 -34.79 -40.34
#